data_AF-D4YRI9-F1
#
_entry.id   AF-D4YRI9-F1
#
_cell.length_a   1.000
_cell.length_b   1.000
_cell.length_c   1.000
_cell.angle_alpha   90.00
_cell.angle_beta   90.00
_cell.angle_gamma   90.00
#
_symmetry.space_group_name_H-M   'P 1'
#
loop_
_entity.id
_entity.type
_entity.pdbx_description
1 polymer ?
#
loop_
_entity_poly.entity_id
_entity_poly.type
_entity_poly.pdbx_seq_one_letter_code
_entity_poly.pdbx_strand_id
1 'polypeptide(L)' 'MNNTEKFTGKGQIYAKARPKYAPELFSYLKEKLALTSATTIADIGSGTGIFTEQLLDQGYHVYAVEPNQDMRRQ' A
#
# COMPACT_ATOMS: atom_id res chain seq x y z
N MET A 1 1.06 -24.40 -6.22
CA MET A 1 0.14 -23.29 -5.87
C MET A 1 0.81 -21.99 -6.27
N ASN A 2 0.19 -21.17 -7.12
CA ASN A 2 0.79 -19.91 -7.55
C ASN A 2 0.62 -18.84 -6.44
N ASN A 3 1.73 -18.25 -5.97
CA ASN A 3 1.69 -17.23 -4.92
C ASN A 3 0.95 -15.96 -5.36
N THR A 4 0.96 -15.63 -6.65
CA THR A 4 0.32 -14.42 -7.19
C THR A 4 -1.20 -14.50 -7.25
N GLU A 5 -1.79 -15.67 -6.98
CA GLU A 5 -3.23 -15.93 -7.12
C GLU A 5 -3.93 -16.23 -5.78
N LYS A 6 -3.18 -16.28 -4.68
CA LYS A 6 -3.71 -16.65 -3.34
C LYS A 6 -4.90 -15.78 -2.87
N PHE A 7 -4.98 -14.56 -3.37
CA PHE A 7 -5.99 -13.55 -3.01
C PHE A 7 -7.01 -13.26 -4.12
N THR A 8 -6.98 -14.01 -5.23
CA THR A 8 -8.00 -13.87 -6.28
C THR A 8 -9.40 -14.14 -5.71
N GLY A 9 -10.35 -13.25 -6.01
CA GLY A 9 -11.73 -13.28 -5.51
C GLY A 9 -11.90 -12.71 -4.10
N LYS A 10 -10.82 -12.20 -3.49
CA LYS A 10 -10.82 -11.68 -2.12
C LYS A 10 -10.53 -10.18 -2.05
N GLY A 11 -10.22 -9.52 -3.17
CA GLY A 11 -9.81 -8.10 -3.16
C GLY A 11 -10.83 -7.21 -2.45
N GLN A 12 -12.09 -7.26 -2.87
CA GLN A 12 -13.12 -6.36 -2.33
C GLN A 12 -13.39 -6.57 -0.82
N ILE A 13 -13.46 -7.83 -0.37
CA ILE A 13 -13.65 -8.11 1.06
C ILE A 13 -12.41 -7.70 1.86
N TYR A 14 -11.21 -7.88 1.29
CA TYR A 14 -9.96 -7.49 1.92
C TYR A 14 -9.88 -5.97 2.11
N ALA A 15 -10.20 -5.19 1.07
CA ALA A 15 -10.24 -3.72 1.14
C ALA A 15 -11.23 -3.21 2.20
N LYS A 16 -12.39 -3.87 2.35
CA LYS A 16 -13.41 -3.49 3.35
C LYS A 16 -13.06 -3.90 4.78
N ALA A 17 -12.46 -5.07 4.94
CA ALA A 17 -12.23 -5.67 6.26
C ALA A 17 -10.90 -5.28 6.88
N ARG A 18 -9.90 -4.90 6.08
CA ARG A 18 -8.57 -4.58 6.58
C ARG A 18 -8.50 -3.10 7.01
N PRO A 19 -8.17 -2.80 8.28
CA PRO A 19 -8.07 -1.43 8.74
C PRO A 19 -6.88 -0.71 8.10
N LYS A 20 -6.95 0.62 8.06
CA LYS A 20 -5.83 1.51 7.71
C LYS A 20 -4.72 1.41 8.75
N TYR A 21 -3.50 1.77 8.35
CA TYR A 21 -2.36 1.87 9.25
C TYR A 21 -2.51 3.07 10.19
N ALA A 22 -1.97 2.93 11.40
CA ALA A 22 -1.96 3.99 12.39
C ALA A 22 -1.20 5.23 11.87
N PRO A 23 -1.71 6.47 12.06
CA PRO A 23 -1.04 7.68 11.61
C PRO A 23 0.41 7.82 12.09
N GLU A 24 0.70 7.35 13.31
CA GLU A 24 2.01 7.39 13.95
C GLU A 24 3.07 6.60 13.17
N LEU A 25 2.68 5.61 12.38
CA LEU A 25 3.59 4.88 11.49
C LEU A 25 4.24 5.83 10.48
N PHE A 26 3.47 6.76 9.90
CA PHE A 26 3.97 7.65 8.86
C PHE A 26 4.90 8.72 9.45
N SER A 27 4.59 9.23 10.64
CA SER A 27 5.50 10.11 11.39
C SER A 27 6.81 9.39 11.72
N TYR A 28 6.74 8.15 12.19
CA TYR A 28 7.90 7.32 12.47
C TYR A 28 8.76 7.08 11.22
N LEU A 29 8.14 6.68 10.10
CA LEU A 29 8.86 6.44 8.84
C LEU A 29 9.52 7.71 8.31
N LYS A 30 8.83 8.85 8.38
CA LYS A 30 9.37 10.14 7.98
C LYS A 30 10.62 10.51 8.76
N GLU A 31 10.60 10.34 10.08
CA GLU A 31 11.75 10.62 10.94
C GLU A 31 12.89 9.62 10.70
N LYS A 32 12.60 8.32 10.73
CA LYS A 32 13.64 7.28 10.68
C LYS A 32 14.33 7.15 9.32
N LEU A 33 13.62 7.45 8.24
CA LEU A 33 14.15 7.36 6.89
C LEU A 33 14.47 8.73 6.28
N ALA A 34 14.35 9.81 7.06
CA ALA A 34 14.53 11.19 6.62
C ALA A 34 13.74 11.51 5.32
N LEU A 35 12.48 11.05 5.26
CA LEU A 35 11.65 11.22 4.07
C LEU A 35 11.26 12.69 3.88
N THR A 36 11.24 13.11 2.62
CA THR A 36 10.83 14.45 2.21
C THR A 36 9.73 14.35 1.16
N SER A 37 9.05 15.45 0.85
CA SER A 37 8.05 15.47 -0.24
C SER A 37 8.65 15.16 -1.62
N ALA A 38 9.97 15.27 -1.79
CA ALA A 38 10.66 14.88 -3.01
C ALA A 38 10.95 13.36 -3.08
N THR A 39 10.70 12.61 -2.00
CA THR A 39 10.97 11.18 -1.96
C THR A 39 9.98 10.40 -2.81
N THR A 40 10.51 9.54 -3.69
CA THR A 40 9.74 8.56 -4.45
C THR A 40 9.79 7.20 -3.75
N ILE A 41 8.63 6.57 -3.56
CA ILE A 41 8.47 5.31 -2.82
C ILE A 41 7.97 4.22 -3.77
N ALA A 42 8.48 3.00 -3.61
CA ALA A 42 7.92 1.80 -4.24
C ALA A 42 7.23 0.93 -3.18
N ASP A 43 5.92 0.72 -3.31
CA ASP A 43 5.12 -0.16 -2.45
C ASP A 43 4.97 -1.54 -3.12
N ILE A 44 5.77 -2.51 -2.66
CA ILE A 44 5.87 -3.84 -3.26
C ILE A 44 4.93 -4.82 -2.56
N GLY A 45 4.04 -5.45 -3.32
CA GLY A 45 2.93 -6.22 -2.77
C GLY A 45 1.86 -5.32 -2.17
N SER A 46 1.55 -4.21 -2.85
CA SER A 46 0.65 -3.17 -2.36
C SER A 46 -0.79 -3.66 -2.10
N GLY A 47 -1.15 -4.85 -2.59
CA GLY A 47 -2.46 -5.44 -2.40
C GLY A 47 -3.56 -4.53 -2.93
N THR A 48 -4.52 -4.19 -2.09
CA THR A 48 -5.62 -3.25 -2.41
C THR A 48 -5.23 -1.78 -2.21
N GLY A 49 -3.94 -1.47 -2.04
CA GLY A 49 -3.45 -0.10 -2.00
C GLY A 49 -3.65 0.65 -0.68
N ILE A 50 -4.07 0.00 0.42
CA ILE A 50 -4.33 0.68 1.71
C ILE A 50 -3.11 1.47 2.19
N PHE A 51 -1.91 0.90 2.09
CA PHE A 51 -0.68 1.60 2.49
C PHE A 51 -0.28 2.66 1.47
N THR A 52 -0.36 2.34 0.18
CA THR A 52 -0.13 3.29 -0.93
C THR A 52 -0.98 4.55 -0.78
N GLU A 53 -2.29 4.43 -0.51
CA GLU A 53 -3.22 5.56 -0.31
C GLU A 53 -2.70 6.48 0.79
N GLN A 54 -2.36 5.92 1.95
CA GLN A 54 -1.90 6.72 3.09
C GLN A 54 -0.52 7.34 2.86
N LEU A 55 0.36 6.74 2.05
CA LEU A 55 1.61 7.36 1.61
C LEU A 55 1.35 8.53 0.66
N LEU A 56 0.39 8.41 -0.26
CA LEU A 56 -0.04 9.50 -1.14
C LEU A 56 -0.64 10.66 -0.32
N ASP A 57 -1.42 10.37 0.73
CA ASP A 57 -1.96 11.38 1.65
C ASP A 57 -0.85 12.18 2.37
N GLN A 58 0.35 11.61 2.54
CA GLN A 58 1.51 12.35 3.07
C GLN A 58 2.19 13.24 2.02
N GLY A 59 1.78 13.19 0.75
CA GLY A 59 2.34 13.96 -0.35
C GLY A 59 3.55 13.32 -1.03
N TYR A 60 3.79 12.02 -0.84
CA TYR A 60 4.87 11.31 -1.54
C TYR A 60 4.47 10.92 -2.97
N HIS A 61 5.47 10.75 -3.83
CA HIS A 61 5.27 10.09 -5.12
C HIS A 61 5.41 8.57 -4.93
N VAL A 62 4.40 7.78 -5.31
CA VAL A 62 4.37 6.34 -5.00
C VAL A 62 4.13 5.50 -6.25
N TYR A 63 4.97 4.48 -6.45
CA TYR A 63 4.76 3.41 -7.40
C TYR A 63 4.29 2.16 -6.67
N ALA A 64 3.04 1.74 -6.91
CA ALA A 64 2.47 0.54 -6.32
C ALA A 64 2.64 -0.66 -7.27
N VAL A 65 3.18 -1.77 -6.75
CA VAL A 65 3.41 -3.00 -7.51
C VAL A 65 2.70 -4.14 -6.82
N GLU A 66 1.63 -4.65 -7.42
CA GLU A 66 0.89 -5.81 -6.93
C GLU A 66 0.67 -6.78 -8.08
N PRO A 67 1.10 -8.05 -8.01
CA PRO A 67 0.94 -9.01 -9.11
C PRO A 67 -0.52 -9.50 -9.28
N ASN A 68 -1.33 -9.56 -8.23
CA ASN A 68 -2.70 -10.03 -8.28
C ASN A 68 -3.64 -8.97 -8.88
N GLN A 69 -4.27 -9.30 -10.01
CA GLN A 69 -5.14 -8.37 -10.73
C GLN A 69 -6.42 -8.01 -9.97
N ASP A 70 -6.96 -8.92 -9.15
CA ASP A 70 -8.16 -8.66 -8.34
C ASP A 70 -7.85 -7.65 -7.22
N MET A 71 -6.70 -7.81 -6.57
CA MET A 71 -6.21 -6.87 -5.55
C MET A 71 -5.99 -5.47 -6.15
N ARG A 72 -5.34 -5.37 -7.33
CA ARG A 72 -5.08 -4.08 -8.02
C ARG A 72 -6.33 -3.29 -8.42
N ARG A 73 -7.48 -3.94 -8.55
CA ARG A 73 -8.72 -3.32 -9.06
C ARG A 73 -9.62 -2.74 -7.98
N GLN A 74 -9.25 -2.91 -6.72
CA GLN A 74 -9.95 -2.30 -5.60
C GLN A 74 -9.47 -0.86 -5.43
#